data_AF-A0A345PGP4-F1
#
_entry.id   AF-A0A345PGP4-F1
#
_cell.length_a   1.000
_cell.length_b   1.000
_cell.length_c   1.000
_cell.angle_alpha   90.00
_cell.angle_beta   90.00
_cell.angle_gamma   90.00
#
_symmetry.space_group_name_H-M   'P 1'
#
loop_
_entity.id
_entity.type
_entity.pdbx_description
1 polymer ?
#
loop_
_entity_poly.entity_id
_entity_poly.type
_entity_poly.pdbx_seq_one_letter_code
_entity_poly.pdbx_strand_id
1 'polypeptide(L)'
;MAIHQEPIDFIDIPAPQHSPNAYYRVVYGDVDWSEDNNFRRAIYVLMGYENGINYRRVAHVLTTPNEPNGLSDLDLVQTAIQKLKERNNVR
;
A
#
# COMPACT_ATOMS: atom_id res chain seq x y z
N MET A 1 5.41 11.07 -13.33
CA MET A 1 5.20 9.88 -12.49
C MET A 1 6.22 9.92 -11.37
N ALA A 2 5.80 10.10 -10.11
CA ALA A 2 6.70 10.14 -8.95
C ALA A 2 7.64 8.92 -8.97
N ILE A 3 8.95 9.15 -9.01
CA ILE A 3 9.93 8.06 -8.98
C ILE A 3 9.95 7.54 -7.54
N HIS A 4 9.40 6.34 -7.35
CA HIS A 4 9.53 5.61 -6.10
C HIS A 4 10.83 4.80 -6.17
N GLN A 5 11.76 5.05 -5.24
CA GLN A 5 12.90 4.16 -5.05
C GLN A 5 12.44 2.80 -4.49
N GLU A 6 13.34 1.83 -4.39
CA GLU A 6 13.06 0.58 -3.70
C GLU A 6 12.41 0.88 -2.32
N PRO A 7 11.30 0.19 -1.99
CA PRO A 7 10.63 0.41 -0.72
C PRO A 7 11.57 0.07 0.45
N ILE A 8 11.58 0.92 1.48
CA ILE A 8 12.38 0.70 2.69
C ILE A 8 11.78 -0.44 3.51
N ASP A 9 10.45 -0.46 3.62
CA ASP A 9 9.67 -1.52 4.24
C ASP A 9 8.29 -1.58 3.57
N PHE A 10 7.64 -2.75 3.58
CA PHE A 10 6.30 -2.91 3.03
C PHE A 10 5.56 -4.11 3.62
N ILE A 11 4.24 -4.09 3.50
CA ILE A 11 3.36 -5.20 3.84
C ILE A 11 2.39 -5.43 2.68
N ASP A 12 2.34 -6.67 2.19
CA ASP A 12 1.36 -7.10 1.19
C ASP A 12 0.11 -7.66 1.86
N ILE A 13 -1.05 -7.25 1.37
CA ILE A 13 -2.37 -7.64 1.85
C ILE A 13 -3.13 -8.25 0.67
N PRO A 14 -3.48 -9.54 0.70
CA PRO A 14 -4.31 -10.16 -0.33
C PRO A 14 -5.64 -9.42 -0.50
N ALA A 15 -6.06 -9.19 -1.74
CA ALA A 15 -7.25 -8.42 -2.10
C ALA A 15 -8.13 -9.18 -3.11
N PRO A 16 -8.65 -10.37 -2.74
CA PRO A 16 -9.32 -11.27 -3.68
C PRO A 16 -10.60 -10.69 -4.31
N GLN A 17 -11.22 -9.67 -3.69
CA GLN A 17 -12.38 -8.95 -4.25
C GLN A 17 -12.08 -8.23 -5.56
N HIS A 18 -10.83 -7.83 -5.80
CA HIS A 18 -10.42 -7.20 -7.07
C HIS A 18 -10.10 -8.22 -8.15
N SER A 19 -9.37 -9.28 -7.78
CA SER A 19 -9.05 -10.46 -8.61
C SER A 19 -8.33 -11.51 -7.75
N PRO A 20 -8.25 -12.80 -8.17
CA PRO A 20 -7.64 -13.87 -7.35
C PRO A 20 -6.20 -13.60 -6.90
N ASN A 21 -5.41 -12.91 -7.72
CA ASN A 21 -3.99 -12.61 -7.48
C ASN A 21 -3.75 -11.14 -7.12
N ALA A 22 -4.82 -10.38 -6.83
CA ALA A 22 -4.68 -8.98 -6.45
C ALA A 22 -4.21 -8.84 -4.99
N TYR A 23 -3.44 -7.78 -4.73
CA TYR A 23 -3.01 -7.43 -3.39
C TYR A 23 -2.81 -5.91 -3.27
N TYR A 24 -3.02 -5.37 -2.07
CA TYR A 24 -2.50 -4.05 -1.74
C TYR A 24 -1.07 -4.19 -1.22
N ARG A 25 -0.19 -3.31 -1.64
CA ARG A 25 1.12 -3.13 -1.01
C ARG A 25 1.11 -1.82 -0.25
N VAL A 26 1.13 -1.91 1.08
CA VAL A 26 1.35 -0.74 1.94
C VAL A 26 2.86 -0.56 2.06
N VAL A 27 3.38 0.58 1.61
CA VAL A 27 4.81 0.87 1.53
C VAL A 27 5.17 1.95 2.52
N TYR A 28 6.31 1.78 3.20
CA TYR A 28 7.06 2.86 3.82
C TYR A 28 8.29 3.15 2.97
N GLY A 29 8.42 4.38 2.49
CA GLY A 29 9.51 4.73 1.57
C GLY A 29 9.54 6.21 1.20
N ASP A 30 10.51 6.55 0.36
CA ASP A 30 10.68 7.89 -0.15
C ASP A 30 9.87 8.09 -1.43
N VAL A 31 9.22 9.25 -1.52
CA VAL A 31 8.40 9.66 -2.65
C VAL A 31 8.90 11.01 -3.13
N ASP A 32 8.89 11.20 -4.45
CA ASP A 32 9.21 12.47 -5.10
C ASP A 32 7.99 12.92 -5.92
N TRP A 33 7.20 13.84 -5.37
CA TRP A 33 5.95 14.29 -5.97
C TRP A 33 6.18 15.15 -7.22
N SER A 34 7.32 15.83 -7.27
CA SER A 34 7.63 16.83 -8.29
C SER A 34 8.64 16.33 -9.33
N GLU A 35 9.20 15.13 -9.13
CA GLU A 35 10.29 14.57 -9.94
C GLU A 35 11.52 15.49 -9.98
N ASP A 36 11.73 16.24 -8.89
CA ASP A 36 12.82 17.22 -8.74
C ASP A 36 13.92 16.71 -7.79
N ASN A 37 13.88 15.43 -7.42
CA ASN A 37 14.72 14.78 -6.40
C ASN A 37 14.49 15.33 -4.97
N ASN A 38 13.37 16.03 -4.72
CA ASN A 38 12.99 16.45 -3.38
C ASN A 38 12.16 15.35 -2.69
N PHE A 39 12.87 14.37 -2.17
CA PHE A 39 12.26 13.20 -1.55
C PHE A 39 11.61 13.54 -0.21
N ARG A 40 10.38 13.04 0.02
CA ARG A 40 9.78 12.96 1.36
C ARG A 40 9.47 11.52 1.73
N ARG A 41 9.75 11.20 3.00
CA ARG A 41 9.37 9.93 3.60
C ARG A 41 7.86 9.87 3.80
N ALA A 42 7.23 8.79 3.35
CA ALA A 42 5.79 8.59 3.48
C ALA A 42 5.42 7.11 3.68
N ILE A 43 4.19 6.90 4.18
CA ILE A 43 3.48 5.63 4.03
C ILE A 43 2.41 5.82 2.96
N TYR A 44 2.38 4.92 1.96
CA TYR A 44 1.45 4.99 0.85
C TYR A 44 0.99 3.59 0.42
N VAL A 45 -0.10 3.52 -0.34
CA VAL A 45 -0.73 2.25 -0.74
C VAL A 45 -0.70 2.13 -2.25
N LEU A 46 -0.18 1.02 -2.74
CA LEU A 46 -0.16 0.63 -4.14
C LEU A 46 -1.04 -0.59 -4.36
N MET A 47 -1.52 -0.76 -5.59
CA MET A 47 -2.26 -1.94 -5.99
C MET A 47 -1.39 -2.85 -6.86
N GLY A 48 -1.24 -4.09 -6.46
CA GLY A 48 -0.55 -5.13 -7.19
C GLY A 48 -1.52 -6.13 -7.84
N TYR A 49 -1.13 -6.60 -9.01
CA TYR A 49 -1.76 -7.70 -9.73
C TYR A 49 -0.68 -8.69 -10.17
N GLU A 50 -1.06 -9.77 -10.85
CA GLU A 50 -0.15 -10.81 -11.34
C GLU A 50 1.01 -10.27 -12.20
N ASN A 51 0.77 -9.20 -12.95
CA ASN A 51 1.76 -8.55 -13.82
C ASN A 51 2.65 -7.51 -13.09
N GLY A 52 2.51 -7.38 -11.77
CA GLY A 52 3.27 -6.45 -10.94
C GLY A 52 2.44 -5.31 -10.34
N ILE A 53 3.13 -4.29 -9.84
CA ILE A 53 2.53 -3.15 -9.15
C ILE A 53 2.07 -2.09 -10.14
N ASN A 54 0.82 -1.65 -9.99
CA ASN A 54 0.23 -0.60 -10.80
C ASN A 54 0.39 0.77 -10.13
N TYR A 55 1.32 1.57 -10.66
CA TYR A 55 1.61 2.92 -10.18
C TYR A 55 0.71 4.00 -10.78
N ARG A 56 -0.06 3.69 -11.84
CA ARG A 56 -0.84 4.70 -12.59
C ARG A 56 -2.22 4.96 -12.01
N ARG A 57 -2.75 4.04 -11.20
CA ARG A 57 -4.10 4.14 -10.63
C ARG A 57 -4.00 4.21 -9.11
N VAL A 58 -4.81 5.08 -8.52
CA VAL A 58 -4.98 5.14 -7.08
C VAL A 58 -5.50 3.79 -6.59
N ALA A 59 -4.94 3.29 -5.49
CA ALA A 59 -5.43 2.08 -4.86
C ALA A 59 -6.82 2.33 -4.27
N HIS A 60 -7.84 1.70 -4.85
CA HIS A 60 -9.20 1.72 -4.31
C HIS A 60 -9.32 0.65 -3.24
N VAL A 61 -9.13 1.04 -1.98
CA VAL A 61 -9.23 0.13 -0.83
C VAL A 61 -10.71 -0.10 -0.52
N LEU A 62 -11.17 -1.33 -0.63
CA LEU A 62 -12.59 -1.66 -0.43
C LEU A 62 -12.96 -1.66 1.05
N THR A 63 -14.11 -1.05 1.36
CA THR A 63 -14.64 -0.96 2.72
C THR A 63 -15.62 -2.08 3.04
N THR A 64 -15.94 -2.91 2.05
CA THR A 64 -16.85 -4.04 2.21
C THR A 64 -16.08 -5.23 2.81
N PRO A 65 -16.60 -5.86 3.87
CA PRO A 65 -15.98 -7.05 4.47
C PRO A 65 -15.79 -8.19 3.47
N ASN A 66 -14.70 -8.95 3.64
CA ASN A 66 -14.39 -10.13 2.81
C ASN A 66 -15.18 -11.42 3.21
N GLU A 67 -15.86 -11.44 4.37
CA GLU A 67 -16.44 -12.61 5.10
C GLU A 67 -15.40 -13.68 5.57
N PRO A 68 -15.65 -14.53 6.60
CA PRO A 68 -16.57 -14.49 7.76
C PRO A 68 -15.94 -13.85 9.01
N ASN A 69 -14.69 -13.40 8.93
CA ASN A 69 -13.93 -12.71 9.98
C ASN A 69 -14.29 -11.22 10.12
N GLY A 70 -15.16 -10.70 9.25
CA GLY A 70 -15.77 -9.38 9.36
C GLY A 70 -14.88 -8.18 9.01
N LEU A 71 -13.60 -8.40 8.70
CA LEU A 71 -12.66 -7.32 8.34
C LEU A 71 -12.78 -6.96 6.86
N SER A 72 -12.78 -5.66 6.58
CA SER A 72 -12.64 -5.09 5.24
C SER A 72 -11.18 -4.95 4.83
N ASP A 73 -10.92 -4.75 3.53
CA ASP A 73 -9.58 -4.42 3.05
C ASP A 73 -9.07 -3.13 3.71
N LEU A 74 -9.97 -2.18 4.00
CA LEU A 74 -9.63 -0.94 4.70
C LEU A 74 -9.06 -1.21 6.10
N ASP A 75 -9.69 -2.10 6.88
CA ASP A 75 -9.22 -2.44 8.23
C ASP A 75 -7.84 -3.08 8.19
N LEU A 76 -7.61 -3.97 7.22
CA LEU A 76 -6.33 -4.63 7.00
C LEU A 76 -5.25 -3.64 6.58
N VAL A 77 -5.57 -2.71 5.67
CA VAL A 77 -4.66 -1.65 5.23
C VAL A 77 -4.32 -0.71 6.38
N GLN A 78 -5.29 -0.27 7.18
CA GLN A 78 -5.05 0.56 8.36
C GLN A 78 -4.15 -0.14 9.38
N THR A 79 -4.39 -1.44 9.61
CA THR A 79 -3.56 -2.26 10.49
C THR A 79 -2.12 -2.34 9.96
N ALA A 80 -1.93 -2.50 8.65
CA ALA A 80 -0.60 -2.52 8.05
C ALA A 80 0.11 -1.15 8.13
N ILE A 81 -0.61 -0.04 7.91
CA ILE A 81 -0.09 1.32 8.10
C ILE A 81 0.40 1.49 9.54
N GLN A 82 -0.39 1.08 10.53
CA GLN A 82 -0.01 1.19 11.94
C GLN A 82 1.22 0.33 12.25
N LYS A 83 1.28 -0.91 11.75
CA LYS A 83 2.46 -1.78 11.90
C LYS A 83 3.72 -1.17 11.29
N LEU A 84 3.62 -0.58 10.09
CA LEU A 84 4.76 0.09 9.45
C LEU A 84 5.17 1.35 10.23
N LYS A 85 4.20 2.11 10.75
CA LYS A 85 4.45 3.26 11.62
C LYS A 85 5.31 2.85 12.83
N GLU A 86 4.89 1.80 13.53
CA GLU A 86 5.57 1.27 14.71
C GLU A 86 6.96 0.71 14.39
N ARG A 87 7.06 -0.16 13.38
CA ARG A 87 8.34 -0.78 12.95
C ARG A 87 9.41 0.25 12.59
N ASN A 88 8.97 1.36 11.98
CA ASN A 88 9.87 2.37 11.46
C ASN A 88 9.97 3.61 12.37
N ASN A 89 9.43 3.56 13.59
CA ASN A 89 9.42 4.65 14.58
C ASN A 89 8.94 6.00 14.00
N VAL A 90 7.96 5.93 13.09
CA VAL A 90 7.35 7.14 12.50
C VAL A 90 6.53 7.81 13.59
N ARG A 91 6.85 9.07 13.92
CA ARG A 91 6.21 9.83 15.00
C ARG A 91 4.91 10.48 14.52
#